data_AF-A0A1J5HW95-F1
#
_entry.id   AF-A0A1J5HW95-F1
#
_cell.length_a   1.000
_cell.length_b   1.000
_cell.length_c   1.000
_cell.angle_alpha   90.00
_cell.angle_beta   90.00
_cell.angle_gamma   90.00
#
_symmetry.space_group_name_H-M   'P 1'
#
loop_
_entity.id
_entity.type
_entity.pdbx_description
1 polymer ?
#
loop_
_entity_poly.entity_id
_entity_poly.type
_entity_poly.pdbx_seq_one_letter_code
_entity_poly.pdbx_strand_id
1 'polypeptide(L)'
;MAETEKKMATPEQKTNRRAAKILAFHSWRQDWAAANPAGTKQERKEAWAAVSRPELRKARRALKRLEKGGYKVVAAEVAPTEA
;
A
#
# COMPACT_ATOMS: atom_id res chain seq x y z
N MET A 1 -3.15 4.52 36.06
CA MET A 1 -2.44 3.99 34.88
C MET A 1 -3.50 3.51 33.91
N ALA A 2 -3.94 4.36 32.97
CA ALA A 2 -5.00 3.98 32.04
C ALA A 2 -4.38 3.12 30.93
N GLU A 3 -4.73 1.84 30.90
CA GLU A 3 -4.43 0.95 29.78
C GLU A 3 -5.11 1.51 28.53
N THR A 4 -4.32 2.07 27.63
CA THR A 4 -4.78 2.44 26.29
C THR A 4 -5.12 1.16 25.53
N GLU A 5 -6.38 0.75 25.58
CA GLU A 5 -6.94 -0.26 24.70
C GLU A 5 -6.59 0.09 23.24
N LYS A 6 -5.74 -0.72 22.62
CA LYS A 6 -5.44 -0.61 21.19
C LYS A 6 -6.71 -0.95 20.41
N LYS A 7 -7.49 0.08 20.03
CA LYS A 7 -8.62 -0.09 19.10
C LYS A 7 -8.17 -0.92 17.90
N MET A 8 -8.74 -2.12 17.78
CA MET A 8 -8.50 -2.98 16.63
C MET A 8 -8.91 -2.22 15.36
N ALA A 9 -8.08 -2.32 14.32
CA ALA A 9 -8.35 -1.62 13.08
C ALA A 9 -9.63 -2.17 12.44
N THR A 10 -10.53 -1.29 12.02
CA THR A 10 -11.77 -1.67 11.34
C THR A 10 -11.45 -2.42 10.03
N PRO A 11 -12.36 -3.25 9.51
CA PRO A 11 -12.18 -3.92 8.22
C PRO A 11 -11.81 -2.93 7.09
N GLU A 12 -12.48 -1.78 7.04
CA GLU A 12 -12.20 -0.71 6.09
C GLU A 12 -10.77 -0.15 6.23
N GLN A 13 -10.30 0.06 7.47
CA GLN A 13 -8.93 0.51 7.71
C GLN A 13 -7.90 -0.53 7.26
N LYS A 14 -8.20 -1.83 7.41
CA LYS A 14 -7.34 -2.91 6.91
C LYS A 14 -7.31 -2.90 5.38
N THR A 15 -8.45 -2.75 4.72
CA THR A 15 -8.58 -2.63 3.27
C THR A 15 -7.78 -1.43 2.74
N ASN A 16 -7.98 -0.25 3.31
CA ASN A 16 -7.25 0.97 2.94
C ASN A 16 -5.74 0.84 3.16
N ARG A 17 -5.30 0.19 4.25
CA ARG A 17 -3.88 -0.09 4.48
C ARG A 17 -3.29 -1.02 3.42
N ARG A 18 -4.04 -2.05 3.00
CA ARG A 18 -3.60 -2.99 1.96
C ARG A 18 -3.55 -2.31 0.59
N ALA A 19 -4.59 -1.56 0.24
CA ALA A 19 -4.63 -0.75 -0.98
C ALA A 19 -3.46 0.25 -1.04
N ALA A 20 -3.17 0.95 0.06
CA ALA A 20 -2.05 1.88 0.11
C ALA A 20 -0.69 1.19 -0.11
N LYS A 21 -0.51 -0.04 0.41
CA LYS A 21 0.72 -0.82 0.19
C LYS A 21 0.88 -1.22 -1.27
N ILE A 22 -0.19 -1.69 -1.90
CA ILE A 22 -0.20 -2.09 -3.32
C ILE A 22 0.12 -0.86 -4.17
N LEU A 23 -0.60 0.24 -3.96
CA LEU A 23 -0.43 1.46 -4.74
C LEU A 23 1.00 2.00 -4.62
N ALA A 24 1.52 2.11 -3.40
CA ALA A 24 2.88 2.61 -3.17
C ALA A 24 3.95 1.73 -3.80
N PHE A 25 3.87 0.41 -3.64
CA PHE A 25 4.88 -0.49 -4.15
C PHE A 25 4.86 -0.55 -5.68
N HIS A 26 3.69 -0.63 -6.29
CA HIS A 26 3.58 -0.78 -7.74
C HIS A 26 3.92 0.50 -8.49
N SER A 27 3.54 1.68 -7.98
CA SER A 27 3.96 2.95 -8.59
C SER A 27 5.48 3.08 -8.53
N TRP A 28 6.07 2.91 -7.34
CA TRP A 28 7.52 2.99 -7.16
C TRP A 28 8.27 1.94 -7.99
N ARG A 29 7.75 0.71 -8.07
CA ARG A 29 8.39 -0.38 -8.82
C ARG A 29 8.45 -0.09 -10.31
N GLN A 30 7.42 0.53 -10.89
CA GLN A 30 7.42 0.91 -12.30
C GLN A 30 8.57 1.89 -12.58
N ASP A 31 8.67 2.94 -11.77
CA ASP A 31 9.75 3.93 -11.88
C ASP A 31 11.13 3.30 -11.65
N TRP A 32 11.25 2.45 -10.62
CA TRP A 32 12.50 1.77 -10.29
C TRP A 32 12.94 0.81 -11.40
N ALA A 33 12.03 0.04 -11.99
CA ALA A 33 12.36 -0.89 -13.08
C ALA A 33 12.73 -0.15 -14.37
N ALA A 34 12.09 0.99 -14.65
CA ALA A 34 12.49 1.85 -15.78
C ALA A 34 13.89 2.43 -15.59
N ALA A 35 14.23 2.85 -14.36
CA ALA A 35 15.55 3.37 -14.03
C ALA A 35 16.63 2.27 -13.84
N ASN A 36 16.23 1.03 -13.55
CA ASN A 36 17.13 -0.11 -13.31
C ASN A 36 16.71 -1.32 -14.16
N PRO A 37 16.89 -1.28 -15.50
CA PRO A 37 16.42 -2.37 -16.37
C PRO A 37 17.06 -3.72 -16.08
N ALA A 38 18.31 -3.73 -15.60
CA ALA A 38 19.05 -4.94 -15.20
C ALA A 38 18.96 -5.24 -13.69
N GLY A 39 18.17 -4.46 -12.95
CA GLY A 39 18.09 -4.56 -11.50
C GLY A 39 17.57 -5.92 -11.03
N THR A 40 18.25 -6.50 -10.06
CA THR A 40 17.92 -7.80 -9.48
C THR A 40 16.78 -7.70 -8.47
N LYS A 41 16.19 -8.85 -8.14
CA LYS A 41 15.16 -8.94 -7.08
C LYS A 41 15.68 -8.47 -5.72
N GLN A 42 16.97 -8.66 -5.45
CA GLN A 42 17.60 -8.31 -4.18
C GLN A 42 17.79 -6.80 -4.06
N GLU A 43 18.37 -6.16 -5.08
CA GLU A 43 18.52 -4.70 -5.16
C GLU A 43 17.17 -3.99 -5.07
N ARG A 44 16.13 -4.54 -5.72
CA ARG A 44 14.77 -4.02 -5.59
C ARG A 44 14.28 -4.04 -4.14
N LYS A 45 14.53 -5.12 -3.40
CA LYS A 45 14.07 -5.22 -2.01
C LYS A 45 14.78 -4.19 -1.12
N GLU A 46 16.08 -4.03 -1.32
CA GLU A 46 16.91 -3.09 -0.56
C GLU A 46 16.53 -1.65 -0.88
N ALA A 47 16.37 -1.32 -2.16
CA ALA A 47 15.90 -0.01 -2.61
C ALA A 47 14.50 0.30 -2.07
N TRP A 48 13.58 -0.68 -2.11
CA TRP A 48 12.24 -0.50 -1.53
C TRP A 48 12.29 -0.24 -0.03
N ALA A 49 13.12 -0.99 0.71
CA ALA A 49 13.23 -0.84 2.15
C ALA A 49 13.61 0.60 2.53
N ALA A 50 14.53 1.22 1.77
CA ALA A 50 14.97 2.60 1.98
C ALA A 50 13.87 3.64 1.77
N VAL A 51 12.96 3.44 0.80
CA VAL A 51 11.96 4.45 0.40
C VAL A 51 10.50 4.11 0.74
N SER A 52 10.24 2.91 1.29
CA SER A 52 8.89 2.41 1.54
C SER A 52 8.04 3.33 2.42
N ARG A 53 8.63 3.91 3.48
CA ARG A 53 7.89 4.76 4.44
C ARG A 53 7.36 6.04 3.79
N PRO A 54 8.16 6.87 3.09
CA PRO A 54 7.65 8.04 2.40
C PRO A 54 6.67 7.68 1.29
N GLU A 55 6.91 6.62 0.52
CA GLU A 55 5.99 6.18 -0.55
C GLU A 55 4.61 5.75 0.01
N LEU A 56 4.60 5.00 1.11
CA LEU A 56 3.34 4.65 1.79
C LEU A 56 2.58 5.88 2.31
N ARG A 57 3.27 6.95 2.72
CA ARG A 57 2.61 8.19 3.13
C ARG A 57 1.97 8.89 1.93
N LYS A 58 2.64 8.93 0.78
CA LYS A 58 2.09 9.48 -0.47
C LYS A 58 0.84 8.70 -0.89
N ALA A 59 0.91 7.37 -0.91
CA ALA A 59 -0.21 6.51 -1.27
C ALA A 59 -1.43 6.70 -0.35
N ARG A 60 -1.23 6.79 0.97
CA ARG A 60 -2.33 7.09 1.91
C ARG A 60 -2.99 8.45 1.66
N ARG A 61 -2.18 9.47 1.34
CA ARG A 61 -2.72 10.79 0.99
C ARG A 61 -3.53 10.74 -0.31
N ALA A 62 -3.08 9.96 -1.30
CA ALA A 62 -3.82 9.73 -2.53
C ALA A 62 -5.17 9.05 -2.27
N LEU A 63 -5.19 7.98 -1.46
CA LEU A 63 -6.45 7.33 -1.07
C LEU A 63 -7.41 8.30 -0.35
N LYS A 64 -6.91 9.11 0.58
CA LYS A 64 -7.73 10.11 1.26
C LYS A 64 -8.28 11.18 0.30
N ARG A 65 -7.55 11.52 -0.77
CA ARG A 65 -8.04 12.42 -1.82
C ARG A 65 -9.14 11.76 -2.66
N LEU A 66 -9.00 10.47 -2.97
CA LEU A 66 -10.04 9.69 -3.64
C LEU A 66 -11.34 9.66 -2.80
N GLU A 67 -11.23 9.39 -1.50
CA GLU A 67 -12.37 9.43 -0.57
C GLU A 67 -13.07 10.79 -0.57
N LYS A 68 -12.30 11.89 -0.54
CA LYS A 68 -12.86 13.24 -0.65
C LYS A 68 -13.51 13.53 -2.00
N GLY A 69 -13.06 12.87 -3.07
CA GLY A 69 -13.64 12.97 -4.40
C GLY A 69 -14.87 12.08 -4.61
N GLY A 70 -15.35 11.39 -3.58
CA GLY A 70 -16.51 10.49 -3.66
C GLY A 70 -16.17 9.05 -4.06
N TYR A 71 -14.88 8.70 -4.17
CA TYR A 71 -14.44 7.34 -4.49
C TYR A 71 -14.08 6.57 -3.22
N LYS A 72 -14.57 5.34 -3.07
CA LYS A 72 -14.23 4.47 -1.95
C LYS A 72 -13.48 3.24 -2.43
N VAL A 73 -12.43 2.86 -1.71
CA VAL A 73 -11.78 1.56 -1.95
C VAL A 73 -12.54 0.48 -1.21
N VAL A 74 -13.11 -0.44 -1.97
CA VAL A 74 -13.73 -1.66 -1.47
C VAL A 74 -12.87 -2.85 -1.86
N ALA A 75 -12.70 -3.79 -0.93
CA ALA A 75 -12.11 -5.08 -1.29
C ALA A 75 -13.15 -5.81 -2.14
N ALA A 76 -12.77 -6.25 -3.33
CA ALA A 76 -13.59 -7.19 -4.07
C ALA A 76 -13.71 -8.48 -3.24
N GLU A 77 -14.90 -9.08 -3.22
CA GLU A 77 -15.07 -10.46 -2.79
C GLU A 77 -14.21 -11.30 -3.73
N VAL A 78 -13.03 -11.70 -3.26
CA VAL A 78 -12.20 -12.63 -4.02
C VAL A 78 -12.90 -13.97 -3.88
N ALA A 79 -13.71 -14.34 -4.88
CA ALA A 79 -14.19 -15.71 -5.00
C ALA A 79 -12.97 -16.62 -4.88
N PRO A 80 -13.02 -17.66 -4.00
CA PRO A 80 -11.90 -18.58 -3.87
C PRO A 80 -11.64 -19.16 -5.26
N THR A 81 -10.51 -18.79 -5.84
CA THR A 81 -10.04 -19.44 -7.05
C THR A 81 -9.65 -20.84 -6.59
N GLU A 82 -10.54 -21.82 -6.80
CA GLU A 82 -10.23 -23.22 -6.62
C GLU A 82 -8.91 -23.52 -7.35
N ALA A 83 -7.95 -24.02 -6.59
CA ALA A 83 -6.64 -24.46 -7.05
C ALA A 83 -6.54 -25.97 -6.88
#